data_AF-A0A2N3LTF4-F1
#
_entry.id   AF-A0A2N3LTF4-F1
#
_cell.length_a   1.000
_cell.length_b   1.000
_cell.length_c   1.000
_cell.angle_alpha   90.00
_cell.angle_beta   90.00
_cell.angle_gamma   90.00
#
_symmetry.space_group_name_H-M   'P 1'
#
loop_
_entity.id
_entity.type
_entity.pdbx_description
1 polymer ?
#
loop_
_entity_poly.entity_id
_entity_poly.type
_entity_poly.pdbx_seq_one_letter_code
_entity_poly.pdbx_strand_id
1 'polypeptide(L)'
;MLLLDMPSKKISKTVTADTAKLLQAGEGDRVDFKRGPDGVSAEDLVAFANAGGGAILAGVDERADDGGAQVGVVVGCDVGDGTILQIANKALGCIPPIAIDVSIENDDDKSFLRINVPSSATKPHCTPKGVYCTRAGRRNRALHPTELLKIFLESEARAFAERFEAAAGRITNELGELEESLESSIQNMADQLGWADSKLGDTESALATIQVYVTRINSETNDIASRLRTMFRQDKRDDPVTERERNKLRGELVDQLLNDRKLLDTLAKGTAAVKIGVEGKAAEELTKEDLQAILMDALKIVTVNAVNR
;
A
#
# COMPACT_ATOMS: atom_id res chain seq x y z
N MET A 1 23.14 -28.10 18.98
CA MET A 1 23.07 -29.56 18.83
C MET A 1 22.47 -29.84 17.46
N LEU A 2 23.30 -29.82 16.41
CA LEU A 2 22.87 -30.19 15.05
C LEU A 2 22.64 -31.69 15.07
N LEU A 3 21.39 -32.11 14.83
CA LEU A 3 21.03 -33.51 14.57
C LEU A 3 21.87 -33.99 13.39
N LEU A 4 22.83 -34.87 13.67
CA LEU A 4 23.61 -35.62 12.69
C LEU A 4 22.64 -36.55 11.96
N ASP A 5 22.13 -36.12 10.81
CA ASP A 5 21.45 -37.02 9.90
C ASP A 5 22.55 -37.91 9.30
N MET A 6 22.67 -39.14 9.81
CA MET A 6 23.60 -40.11 9.26
C MET A 6 23.23 -40.36 7.79
N PRO A 7 24.21 -40.52 6.88
CA PRO A 7 23.90 -40.86 5.49
C PRO A 7 22.97 -42.08 5.45
N SER A 8 21.94 -42.02 4.61
CA SER A 8 20.90 -43.05 4.49
C SER A 8 21.55 -44.40 4.18
N LYS A 9 21.66 -45.27 5.19
CA LYS A 9 22.27 -46.60 5.01
C LYS A 9 21.29 -47.51 4.28
N LYS A 10 21.51 -47.69 2.98
CA LYS A 10 20.77 -48.65 2.16
C LYS A 10 21.59 -49.93 2.01
N ILE A 11 20.98 -51.06 2.35
CA ILE A 11 21.62 -52.39 2.23
C ILE A 11 20.87 -53.16 1.15
N SER A 12 21.58 -53.55 0.09
CA SER A 12 21.08 -54.43 -0.96
C SER A 12 21.75 -55.80 -0.87
N LYS A 13 20.96 -56.87 -0.99
CA LYS A 13 21.47 -58.25 -1.00
C LYS A 13 22.14 -58.64 -2.31
N THR A 14 21.96 -57.83 -3.36
CA THR A 14 22.51 -58.05 -4.70
C THR A 14 23.04 -56.74 -5.27
N VAL A 15 23.89 -56.83 -6.29
CA VAL A 15 24.29 -55.67 -7.11
C VAL A 15 23.05 -55.04 -7.75
N THR A 16 22.87 -53.74 -7.55
CA THR A 16 21.76 -53.01 -8.15
C THR A 16 21.99 -52.78 -9.65
N ALA A 17 20.92 -52.58 -10.42
CA ALA A 17 21.03 -52.37 -11.86
C ALA A 17 21.89 -51.15 -12.24
N ASP A 18 21.88 -50.11 -11.41
CA ASP A 18 22.70 -48.92 -11.62
C ASP A 18 24.18 -49.22 -11.35
N THR A 19 24.49 -49.92 -10.27
CA THR A 19 25.86 -50.34 -9.95
C THR A 19 26.42 -51.31 -10.99
N ALA A 20 25.61 -52.22 -11.51
CA ALA A 20 26.01 -53.12 -12.60
C ALA A 20 26.44 -52.33 -13.87
N LYS A 21 25.72 -51.26 -14.22
CA LYS A 21 26.11 -50.38 -15.33
C LYS A 21 27.42 -49.66 -15.05
N LEU A 22 27.63 -49.20 -13.81
CA LEU A 22 28.86 -48.53 -13.41
C LEU A 22 30.07 -49.48 -13.45
N LEU A 23 29.90 -50.73 -13.02
CA LEU A 23 30.94 -51.77 -13.12
C LEU A 23 31.31 -52.06 -14.58
N GLN A 24 30.32 -52.14 -15.48
CA GLN A 24 30.55 -52.37 -16.91
C GLN A 24 31.17 -51.17 -17.63
N ALA A 25 30.87 -49.94 -17.19
CA ALA A 25 31.39 -48.72 -17.82
C ALA A 25 32.89 -48.50 -17.57
N GLY A 26 33.46 -49.08 -16.51
CA GLY A 26 34.85 -48.85 -16.10
C GLY A 26 35.08 -47.46 -15.52
N GLU A 27 36.29 -47.19 -15.02
CA GLU A 27 36.61 -45.89 -14.42
C GLU A 27 36.48 -44.73 -15.42
N GLY A 28 35.99 -43.59 -14.94
CA GLY A 28 35.82 -42.39 -15.76
C GLY A 28 35.32 -41.17 -14.98
N ASP A 29 34.63 -40.28 -15.68
CA ASP A 29 34.13 -39.00 -15.13
C ASP A 29 33.07 -39.16 -14.04
N ARG A 30 32.39 -40.31 -14.00
CA ARG A 30 31.23 -40.58 -13.14
C ARG A 30 31.47 -41.71 -12.15
N VAL A 31 32.55 -42.46 -12.29
CA VAL A 31 32.84 -43.60 -11.43
C VAL A 31 34.34 -43.78 -11.20
N ASP A 32 34.69 -44.17 -9.98
CA ASP A 32 36.05 -44.46 -9.53
C ASP A 32 36.04 -45.77 -8.72
N PHE A 33 37.01 -46.66 -8.97
CA PHE A 33 37.10 -47.94 -8.29
C PHE A 33 38.23 -47.90 -7.26
N LYS A 34 37.93 -48.30 -6.03
CA LYS A 34 38.93 -48.48 -4.98
C LYS A 34 38.88 -49.91 -4.50
N ARG A 35 40.06 -50.53 -4.35
CA ARG A 35 40.17 -51.89 -3.79
C ARG A 35 39.60 -52.01 -2.37
N GLY A 36 39.57 -50.91 -1.62
CA GLY A 36 39.00 -50.87 -0.28
C GLY A 36 38.69 -49.44 0.18
N PRO A 37 38.01 -49.29 1.32
CA PRO A 37 37.51 -48.01 1.84
C PRO A 37 38.63 -47.03 2.22
N ASP A 38 39.80 -47.53 2.60
CA ASP A 38 40.98 -46.70 2.89
C ASP A 38 41.46 -45.92 1.67
N GLY A 39 41.22 -46.46 0.46
CA GLY A 39 41.55 -45.81 -0.80
C GLY A 39 40.70 -44.58 -1.11
N VAL A 40 39.55 -44.42 -0.43
CA VAL A 40 38.66 -43.26 -0.62
C VAL A 40 39.28 -42.03 0.03
N SER A 41 39.77 -41.09 -0.77
CA SER A 41 40.40 -39.87 -0.29
C SER A 41 39.42 -38.69 -0.26
N ALA A 42 39.75 -37.65 0.52
CA ALA A 42 38.99 -36.39 0.48
C ALA A 42 39.06 -35.72 -0.91
N GLU A 43 40.15 -35.93 -1.66
CA GLU A 43 40.28 -35.40 -3.02
C GLU A 43 39.30 -36.06 -3.99
N ASP A 44 39.02 -37.36 -3.83
CA ASP A 44 38.03 -38.06 -4.66
C ASP A 44 36.63 -37.48 -4.42
N LEU A 45 36.26 -37.26 -3.15
CA LEU A 45 34.99 -36.66 -2.78
C LEU A 45 34.85 -35.24 -3.33
N VAL A 46 35.89 -34.40 -3.14
CA VAL A 46 35.92 -33.01 -3.63
C VAL A 46 35.85 -32.97 -5.16
N ALA A 47 36.58 -33.84 -5.85
CA ALA A 47 36.62 -33.87 -7.31
C ALA A 47 35.24 -34.18 -7.90
N PHE A 48 34.53 -35.17 -7.36
CA PHE A 48 33.16 -35.47 -7.79
C PHE A 48 32.18 -34.37 -7.43
N ALA A 49 32.23 -33.85 -6.20
CA ALA A 49 31.33 -32.80 -5.72
C ALA A 49 31.46 -31.50 -6.54
N ASN A 50 32.67 -31.16 -7.00
CA ASN A 50 32.94 -30.01 -7.86
C ASN A 50 32.62 -30.24 -9.35
N ALA A 51 32.68 -31.49 -9.81
CA ALA A 51 32.32 -31.88 -11.16
C ALA A 51 30.82 -32.17 -11.29
N GLY A 52 30.42 -33.09 -12.17
CA GLY A 52 29.01 -33.46 -12.35
C GLY A 52 28.43 -34.34 -11.24
N GLY A 53 29.21 -34.70 -10.21
CA GLY A 53 28.90 -35.81 -9.31
C GLY A 53 29.20 -37.18 -9.93
N GLY A 54 29.13 -38.22 -9.12
CA GLY A 54 29.45 -39.59 -9.50
C GLY A 54 29.40 -40.55 -8.32
N ALA A 55 29.97 -41.73 -8.49
CA ALA A 55 30.04 -42.76 -7.45
C ALA A 55 31.45 -43.31 -7.28
N ILE A 56 31.84 -43.59 -6.04
CA ILE A 56 33.07 -44.33 -5.71
C ILE A 56 32.65 -45.72 -5.27
N LEU A 57 33.17 -46.76 -5.93
CA LEU A 57 32.93 -48.15 -5.55
C LEU A 57 34.16 -48.66 -4.78
N ALA A 58 34.02 -48.83 -3.47
CA ALA A 58 35.07 -49.38 -2.62
C ALA A 58 34.85 -50.90 -2.41
N GLY A 59 35.88 -51.70 -2.62
CA GLY A 59 35.79 -53.16 -2.73
C GLY A 59 35.73 -53.66 -4.18
N VAL A 60 36.16 -52.84 -5.14
CA VAL A 60 36.17 -53.15 -6.58
C VAL A 60 37.58 -52.93 -7.15
N ASP A 61 38.03 -53.86 -7.99
CA ASP A 61 39.31 -53.80 -8.71
C ASP A 61 39.03 -53.64 -10.21
N GLU A 62 39.84 -52.85 -10.91
CA GLU A 62 39.72 -52.68 -12.37
C GLU A 62 40.46 -53.82 -13.08
N ARG A 63 39.80 -54.52 -14.00
CA ARG A 63 40.40 -55.59 -14.82
C ARG A 63 39.94 -55.47 -16.27
N ALA A 64 40.79 -55.90 -17.20
CA ALA A 64 40.41 -56.06 -18.59
C ALA A 64 39.48 -57.28 -18.74
N ASP A 65 38.35 -57.12 -19.42
CA ASP A 65 37.53 -58.23 -19.88
C ASP A 65 38.18 -58.97 -21.05
N ASP A 66 37.55 -60.06 -21.51
CA ASP A 66 38.03 -60.86 -22.64
C ASP A 66 38.12 -60.07 -23.96
N GLY A 67 37.42 -58.93 -24.07
CA GLY A 67 37.45 -57.99 -25.18
C GLY A 67 38.45 -56.84 -25.02
N GLY A 68 39.20 -56.79 -23.91
CA GLY A 68 40.17 -55.74 -23.59
C GLY A 68 39.57 -54.45 -23.00
N ALA A 69 38.25 -54.41 -22.76
CA ALA A 69 37.59 -53.30 -22.10
C ALA A 69 37.85 -53.35 -20.59
N GLN A 70 38.12 -52.20 -19.97
CA GLN A 70 38.33 -52.16 -18.52
C GLN A 70 36.99 -52.15 -17.80
N VAL A 71 36.77 -53.15 -16.94
CA VAL A 71 35.54 -53.34 -16.15
C VAL A 71 35.87 -53.50 -14.67
N GLY A 72 34.91 -53.17 -13.82
CA GLY A 72 35.01 -53.35 -12.37
C GLY A 72 34.67 -54.77 -11.95
N VAL A 73 35.55 -55.40 -11.18
CA VAL A 73 35.36 -56.72 -10.58
C VAL A 73 35.29 -56.60 -9.06
N VAL A 74 34.21 -57.11 -8.46
CA VAL A 74 34.02 -57.06 -7.00
C VAL A 74 35.02 -57.99 -6.31
N VAL A 75 35.86 -57.40 -5.46
CA VAL A 75 36.83 -58.10 -4.60
C VAL A 75 36.36 -58.16 -3.14
N GLY A 76 35.44 -57.28 -2.76
CA GLY A 76 34.88 -57.17 -1.41
C GLY A 76 35.74 -56.29 -0.49
N CYS A 77 35.13 -55.70 0.52
CA CYS A 77 35.82 -54.92 1.55
C CYS A 77 35.07 -54.94 2.88
N ASP A 78 35.68 -54.36 3.92
CA ASP A 78 34.94 -54.09 5.16
C ASP A 78 33.84 -53.07 4.91
N VAL A 79 32.62 -53.39 5.36
CA VAL A 79 31.41 -52.57 5.23
C VAL A 79 30.82 -52.24 6.61
N GLY A 80 31.59 -52.44 7.68
CA GLY A 80 31.19 -52.12 9.04
C GLY A 80 30.89 -50.64 9.26
N ASP A 81 30.13 -50.35 10.32
CA ASP A 81 29.70 -48.98 10.63
C ASP A 81 30.86 -48.03 10.88
N GLY A 82 31.97 -48.52 11.45
CA GLY A 82 33.19 -47.73 11.65
C GLY A 82 33.78 -47.24 10.32
N THR A 83 33.79 -48.08 9.29
CA THR A 83 34.28 -47.74 7.96
C THR A 83 33.39 -46.71 7.27
N ILE A 84 32.07 -46.87 7.35
CA ILE A 84 31.10 -45.90 6.82
C ILE A 84 31.26 -44.55 7.53
N LEU A 85 31.40 -44.57 8.85
CA LEU A 85 31.61 -43.36 9.65
C LEU A 85 32.92 -42.65 9.29
N GLN A 86 34.00 -43.39 9.00
CA GLN A 86 35.25 -42.80 8.54
C GLN A 86 35.08 -42.07 7.20
N ILE A 87 34.36 -42.67 6.25
CA ILE A 87 34.08 -42.03 4.95
C ILE A 87 33.19 -40.79 5.14
N ALA A 88 32.16 -40.88 5.97
CA ALA A 88 31.31 -39.74 6.31
C ALA A 88 32.10 -38.59 6.96
N ASN A 89 33.01 -38.91 7.89
CA ASN A 89 33.88 -37.90 8.52
C ASN A 89 34.83 -37.23 7.52
N LYS A 90 35.34 -37.96 6.52
CA LYS A 90 36.14 -37.37 5.43
C LYS A 90 35.30 -36.35 4.62
N ALA A 91 34.06 -36.69 4.30
CA ALA A 91 33.15 -35.80 3.58
C ALA A 91 32.76 -34.55 4.39
N LEU A 92 32.49 -34.73 5.69
CA LEU A 92 32.18 -33.65 6.63
C LEU A 92 33.36 -32.71 6.87
N GLY A 93 34.59 -33.24 6.84
CA GLY A 93 35.80 -32.44 7.00
C GLY A 93 36.14 -31.56 5.79
N CYS A 94 35.53 -31.78 4.64
CA CYS A 94 35.69 -30.93 3.47
C CYS A 94 35.04 -29.55 3.71
N ILE A 95 35.49 -28.53 2.95
CA ILE A 95 35.06 -27.15 3.13
C ILE A 95 34.53 -26.60 1.80
N PRO A 96 33.22 -26.31 1.67
CA PRO A 96 32.13 -26.70 2.57
C PRO A 96 32.00 -28.24 2.71
N PRO A 97 31.26 -28.74 3.73
CA PRO A 97 31.00 -30.17 3.87
C PRO A 97 30.32 -30.74 2.62
N ILE A 98 30.67 -31.99 2.27
CA ILE A 98 30.13 -32.68 1.10
C ILE A 98 29.05 -33.67 1.54
N ALA A 99 27.87 -33.60 0.92
CA ALA A 99 26.83 -34.60 1.12
C ALA A 99 27.19 -35.89 0.37
N ILE A 100 27.03 -37.05 1.01
CA ILE A 100 27.27 -38.37 0.41
C ILE A 100 26.14 -39.32 0.78
N ASP A 101 25.85 -40.29 -0.10
CA ASP A 101 24.94 -41.41 0.16
C ASP A 101 25.72 -42.72 0.08
N VAL A 102 25.77 -43.50 1.16
CA VAL A 102 26.56 -44.73 1.24
C VAL A 102 25.63 -45.93 1.29
N SER A 103 25.71 -46.78 0.26
CA SER A 103 24.97 -48.04 0.19
C SER A 103 25.91 -49.24 0.23
N ILE A 104 25.51 -50.28 0.95
CA ILE A 104 26.16 -51.58 0.96
C ILE A 104 25.49 -52.45 -0.11
N GLU A 105 26.28 -52.98 -1.02
CA GLU A 105 25.83 -53.93 -2.03
C GLU A 105 26.64 -55.22 -1.92
N ASN A 106 26.06 -56.33 -2.37
CA ASN A 106 26.67 -57.65 -2.29
C ASN A 106 26.71 -58.28 -3.68
N ASP A 107 27.85 -58.86 -4.03
CA ASP A 107 28.05 -59.70 -5.20
C ASP A 107 28.48 -61.08 -4.70
N ASP A 108 27.55 -62.04 -4.74
CA ASP A 108 27.64 -63.31 -4.02
C ASP A 108 28.01 -63.14 -2.54
N ASP A 109 29.15 -63.67 -2.09
CA ASP A 109 29.66 -63.59 -0.71
C ASP A 109 30.54 -62.35 -0.47
N LYS A 110 30.64 -61.42 -1.43
CA LYS A 110 31.50 -60.23 -1.35
C LYS A 110 30.68 -58.96 -1.18
N SER A 111 30.76 -58.37 0.00
CA SER A 111 30.19 -57.05 0.29
C SER A 111 31.11 -55.93 -0.17
N PHE A 112 30.55 -54.86 -0.74
CA PHE A 112 31.28 -53.67 -1.15
C PHE A 112 30.44 -52.41 -0.92
N LEU A 113 31.08 -51.24 -0.96
CA LEU A 113 30.41 -49.95 -0.73
C LEU A 113 30.26 -49.18 -2.05
N ARG A 114 29.05 -48.67 -2.28
CA ARG A 114 28.82 -47.61 -3.26
C ARG A 114 28.61 -46.30 -2.52
N ILE A 115 29.51 -45.36 -2.76
CA ILE A 115 29.51 -44.02 -2.17
C ILE A 115 29.10 -43.05 -3.28
N ASN A 116 27.86 -42.62 -3.27
CA ASN A 116 27.34 -41.65 -4.23
C ASN A 116 27.66 -40.23 -3.76
N VAL A 117 28.30 -39.45 -4.62
CA VAL A 117 28.69 -38.06 -4.39
C VAL A 117 27.96 -37.20 -5.43
N PRO A 118 26.84 -36.54 -5.08
CA PRO A 118 26.12 -35.68 -6.00
C PRO A 118 26.95 -34.45 -6.41
N SER A 119 26.62 -33.86 -7.55
CA SER A 119 27.09 -32.51 -7.89
C SER A 119 26.59 -31.53 -6.84
N SER A 120 27.49 -30.83 -6.17
CA SER A 120 27.07 -29.88 -5.14
C SER A 120 26.50 -28.60 -5.73
N ALA A 121 25.53 -28.01 -5.02
CA ALA A 121 25.02 -26.67 -5.31
C ALA A 121 25.93 -25.56 -4.73
N THR A 122 26.74 -25.89 -3.71
CA THR A 122 27.60 -24.95 -2.96
C THR A 122 29.06 -25.03 -3.38
N LYS A 123 29.32 -25.43 -4.63
CA LYS A 123 30.66 -25.41 -5.23
C LYS A 123 31.26 -23.99 -5.14
N PRO A 124 32.58 -23.86 -4.98
CA PRO A 124 33.56 -24.94 -4.98
C PRO A 124 33.87 -25.47 -3.57
N HIS A 125 34.09 -26.78 -3.46
CA HIS A 125 34.58 -27.47 -2.28
C HIS A 125 36.10 -27.65 -2.33
N CYS A 126 36.74 -27.71 -1.17
CA CYS A 126 38.12 -28.13 -1.00
C CYS A 126 38.29 -29.18 0.10
N THR A 127 39.42 -29.87 0.06
CA THR A 127 39.82 -30.78 1.13
C THR A 127 40.12 -30.00 2.41
N PRO A 128 40.23 -30.66 3.58
CA PRO A 128 40.70 -30.01 4.81
C PRO A 128 42.06 -29.30 4.67
N LYS A 129 42.87 -29.69 3.67
CA LYS A 129 44.18 -29.10 3.36
C LYS A 129 44.10 -27.92 2.38
N GLY A 130 42.90 -27.50 1.96
CA GLY A 130 42.70 -26.40 1.01
C GLY A 130 42.95 -26.77 -0.45
N VAL A 131 42.92 -28.05 -0.81
CA VAL A 131 43.11 -28.49 -2.20
C VAL A 131 41.77 -28.48 -2.93
N TYR A 132 41.68 -27.67 -3.99
CA TYR A 132 40.53 -27.62 -4.90
C TYR A 132 40.80 -28.48 -6.13
N CYS A 133 39.97 -29.47 -6.36
CA CYS A 133 40.07 -30.35 -7.52
C CYS A 133 38.70 -30.63 -8.14
N THR A 134 38.71 -31.06 -9.40
CA THR A 134 37.55 -31.47 -10.19
C THR A 134 37.89 -32.74 -10.94
N ARG A 135 36.88 -33.57 -11.24
CA ARG A 135 37.06 -34.80 -12.01
C ARG A 135 37.35 -34.48 -13.49
N ALA A 136 38.35 -35.15 -14.07
CA ALA A 136 38.71 -35.07 -15.48
C ALA A 136 39.12 -36.48 -15.99
N GLY A 137 38.19 -37.16 -16.64
CA GLY A 137 38.29 -38.58 -16.96
C GLY A 137 38.45 -39.41 -15.70
N ARG A 138 39.48 -40.25 -15.68
CA ARG A 138 39.82 -41.16 -14.57
C ARG A 138 40.62 -40.48 -13.45
N ARG A 139 40.92 -39.18 -13.57
CA ARG A 139 41.84 -38.49 -12.65
C ARG A 139 41.17 -37.29 -12.00
N ASN A 140 41.66 -36.96 -10.82
CA ASN A 140 41.33 -35.71 -10.15
C ASN A 140 42.35 -34.65 -10.63
N ARG A 141 41.85 -33.54 -11.17
CA ARG A 141 42.65 -32.41 -11.66
C ARG A 141 42.48 -31.23 -10.73
N ALA A 142 43.58 -30.54 -10.40
CA ALA A 142 43.50 -29.28 -9.67
C ALA A 142 42.69 -28.24 -10.47
N LEU A 143 41.82 -27.51 -9.77
CA LEU A 143 41.11 -26.37 -10.36
C LEU A 143 42.08 -25.20 -10.51
N HIS A 144 42.16 -24.62 -11.71
CA HIS A 144 42.98 -23.43 -11.91
C HIS A 144 42.31 -22.21 -11.26
N PRO A 145 43.09 -21.20 -10.83
CA PRO A 145 42.55 -20.00 -10.18
C PRO A 145 41.42 -19.31 -10.96
N THR A 146 41.51 -19.24 -12.29
CA THR A 146 40.48 -18.65 -13.15
C THR A 146 39.18 -19.47 -13.15
N GLU A 147 39.28 -20.79 -13.16
CA GLU A 147 38.11 -21.68 -13.07
C GLU A 147 37.45 -21.55 -11.70
N LEU A 148 38.27 -21.49 -10.64
CA LEU A 148 37.80 -21.32 -9.27
C LEU A 148 37.06 -19.98 -9.09
N LEU A 149 37.64 -18.88 -9.60
CA LEU A 149 37.01 -17.57 -9.56
C LEU A 149 35.67 -17.56 -10.29
N LYS A 150 35.60 -18.23 -11.45
CA LYS A 150 34.34 -18.36 -12.21
C LYS A 150 33.27 -19.06 -11.40
N ILE A 151 33.61 -20.17 -10.72
CA ILE A 151 32.65 -20.90 -9.88
C ILE A 151 32.16 -20.02 -8.72
N PHE A 152 33.05 -19.30 -8.04
CA PHE A 152 32.67 -18.38 -6.97
C PHE A 152 31.73 -17.26 -7.43
N LEU A 153 32.02 -16.66 -8.59
CA LEU A 153 31.15 -15.62 -9.16
C LEU A 153 29.78 -16.17 -9.54
N GLU A 154 29.72 -17.37 -10.12
CA GLU A 154 28.45 -18.03 -10.45
C GLU A 154 27.64 -18.39 -9.21
N SER A 155 28.29 -18.87 -8.14
CA SER A 155 27.60 -19.17 -6.88
C SER A 155 27.06 -17.90 -6.21
N GLU A 156 27.85 -16.81 -6.20
CA GLU A 156 27.46 -15.55 -5.58
C GLU A 156 26.35 -14.86 -6.40
N ALA A 157 26.44 -14.90 -7.73
CA ALA A 157 25.40 -14.35 -8.61
C ALA A 157 24.05 -15.06 -8.41
N ARG A 158 24.04 -16.38 -8.24
CA ARG A 158 22.82 -17.14 -7.94
C ARG A 158 22.23 -16.75 -6.59
N ALA A 159 23.06 -16.71 -5.54
CA ALA A 159 22.61 -16.32 -4.20
C ALA A 159 22.09 -14.87 -4.18
N PHE A 160 22.74 -13.97 -4.93
CA PHE A 160 22.28 -12.60 -5.09
C PHE A 160 20.92 -12.53 -5.79
N ALA A 161 20.74 -13.26 -6.90
CA ALA A 161 19.49 -13.28 -7.65
C ALA A 161 18.31 -13.77 -6.77
N GLU A 162 18.48 -14.87 -6.04
CA GLU A 162 17.45 -15.38 -5.12
C GLU A 162 17.07 -14.36 -4.04
N ARG A 163 18.06 -13.70 -3.43
CA ARG A 163 17.82 -12.65 -2.41
C ARG A 163 17.14 -11.43 -3.02
N PHE A 164 17.51 -11.06 -4.24
CA PHE A 164 16.93 -9.93 -4.95
C PHE A 164 15.47 -10.19 -5.32
N GLU A 165 15.15 -11.37 -5.87
CA GLU A 165 13.77 -11.77 -6.16
C GLU A 165 12.91 -11.79 -4.90
N ALA A 166 13.42 -12.35 -3.80
CA ALA A 166 12.70 -12.33 -2.52
C ALA A 166 12.46 -10.90 -1.99
N ALA A 167 13.44 -10.01 -2.14
CA ALA A 167 13.29 -8.61 -1.74
C ALA A 167 12.29 -7.86 -2.64
N ALA A 168 12.36 -8.03 -3.95
CA ALA A 168 11.43 -7.45 -4.91
C ALA A 168 9.98 -7.93 -4.68
N GLY A 169 9.81 -9.22 -4.36
CA GLY A 169 8.51 -9.79 -3.98
C GLY A 169 7.92 -9.12 -2.74
N ARG A 170 8.73 -8.87 -1.70
CA ARG A 170 8.28 -8.14 -0.50
C ARG A 170 7.82 -6.71 -0.82
N ILE A 171 8.62 -5.97 -1.60
CA ILE A 171 8.27 -4.60 -2.01
C ILE A 171 6.94 -4.59 -2.77
N THR A 172 6.74 -5.56 -3.66
CA THR A 172 5.51 -5.67 -4.45
C THR A 172 4.30 -5.93 -3.57
N ASN A 173 4.44 -6.81 -2.56
CA ASN A 173 3.37 -7.07 -1.60
C ASN A 173 3.05 -5.86 -0.73
N GLU A 174 4.07 -5.18 -0.19
CA GLU A 174 3.90 -3.96 0.61
C GLU A 174 3.22 -2.85 -0.21
N LEU A 175 3.56 -2.72 -1.50
CA LEU A 175 2.89 -1.77 -2.40
C LEU A 175 1.40 -2.12 -2.56
N GLY A 176 1.07 -3.40 -2.71
CA GLY A 176 -0.33 -3.86 -2.79
C GLY A 176 -1.13 -3.58 -1.52
N GLU A 177 -0.54 -3.80 -0.35
CA GLU A 177 -1.17 -3.47 0.94
C GLU A 177 -1.41 -1.96 1.10
N LEU A 178 -0.46 -1.13 0.65
CA LEU A 178 -0.61 0.33 0.64
C LEU A 178 -1.73 0.79 -0.32
N GLU A 179 -1.83 0.17 -1.50
CA GLU A 179 -2.91 0.45 -2.45
C GLU A 179 -4.28 0.14 -1.86
N GLU A 180 -4.45 -1.03 -1.22
CA GLU A 180 -5.70 -1.42 -0.56
C GLU A 180 -6.04 -0.47 0.61
N SER A 181 -5.05 -0.08 1.41
CA SER A 181 -5.23 0.90 2.48
C SER A 181 -5.63 2.29 1.96
N LEU A 182 -5.08 2.69 0.80
CA LEU A 182 -5.41 3.97 0.18
C LEU A 182 -6.83 3.95 -0.38
N GLU A 183 -7.22 2.88 -1.07
CA GLU A 183 -8.57 2.69 -1.58
C GLU A 183 -9.61 2.73 -0.44
N SER A 184 -9.36 2.01 0.65
CA SER A 184 -10.21 2.05 1.84
C SER A 184 -10.31 3.47 2.43
N SER A 185 -9.19 4.20 2.52
CA SER A 185 -9.17 5.57 3.00
C SER A 185 -9.97 6.53 2.11
N ILE A 186 -9.85 6.39 0.79
CA ILE A 186 -10.63 7.18 -0.19
C ILE A 186 -12.12 6.88 -0.05
N GLN A 187 -12.50 5.60 0.09
CA GLN A 187 -13.90 5.22 0.27
C GLN A 187 -14.48 5.80 1.56
N ASN A 188 -13.75 5.72 2.66
CA ASN A 188 -14.16 6.31 3.94
C ASN A 188 -14.35 7.84 3.84
N MET A 189 -13.46 8.54 3.12
CA MET A 189 -13.61 9.98 2.89
C MET A 189 -14.81 10.30 2.00
N ALA A 190 -15.04 9.50 0.95
CA ALA A 190 -16.21 9.65 0.08
C ALA A 190 -17.52 9.48 0.86
N ASP A 191 -17.58 8.47 1.73
CA ASP A 191 -18.73 8.23 2.60
C ASP A 191 -18.92 9.41 3.57
N GLN A 192 -17.87 9.90 4.22
CA GLN A 192 -17.93 11.07 5.11
C GLN A 192 -18.42 12.33 4.39
N LEU A 193 -17.97 12.57 3.17
CA LEU A 193 -18.46 13.68 2.35
C LEU A 193 -19.94 13.52 1.98
N GLY A 194 -20.38 12.31 1.66
CA GLY A 194 -21.80 12.01 1.43
C GLY A 194 -22.68 12.30 2.66
N TRP A 195 -22.20 11.96 3.86
CA TRP A 195 -22.87 12.31 5.12
C TRP A 195 -22.94 13.82 5.34
N ALA A 196 -21.87 14.55 5.04
CA ALA A 196 -21.85 16.01 5.16
C ALA A 196 -22.83 16.68 4.18
N ASP A 197 -22.89 16.22 2.93
CA ASP A 197 -23.81 16.74 1.92
C ASP A 197 -25.28 16.51 2.34
N SER A 198 -25.59 15.31 2.86
CA SER A 198 -26.92 15.03 3.43
C SER A 198 -27.28 15.97 4.59
N LYS A 199 -26.34 16.29 5.49
CA LYS A 199 -26.57 17.23 6.58
C LYS A 199 -26.80 18.65 6.09
N LEU A 200 -26.11 19.07 5.02
CA LEU A 200 -26.35 20.35 4.39
C LEU A 200 -27.76 20.42 3.78
N GLY A 201 -28.20 19.35 3.09
CA GLY A 201 -29.58 19.24 2.59
C GLY A 201 -30.65 19.31 3.70
N ASP A 202 -30.40 18.67 4.86
CA ASP A 202 -31.26 18.78 6.04
C ASP A 202 -31.34 20.25 6.52
N THR A 203 -30.20 20.94 6.59
CA THR A 203 -30.17 22.35 7.02
C THR A 203 -30.83 23.30 6.03
N GLU A 204 -30.69 23.05 4.73
CA GLU A 204 -31.35 23.83 3.69
C GLU A 204 -32.88 23.67 3.78
N SER A 205 -33.35 22.45 4.02
CA SER A 205 -34.77 22.16 4.23
C SER A 205 -35.32 22.86 5.49
N ALA A 206 -34.54 22.88 6.57
CA ALA A 206 -34.89 23.61 7.79
C ALA A 206 -34.95 25.12 7.55
N LEU A 207 -34.00 25.68 6.81
CA LEU A 207 -33.98 27.10 6.43
C LEU A 207 -35.19 27.47 5.56
N ALA A 208 -35.55 26.63 4.58
CA ALA A 208 -36.76 26.83 3.76
C ALA A 208 -38.03 26.84 4.62
N THR A 209 -38.11 25.94 5.61
CA THR A 209 -39.24 25.89 6.55
C THR A 209 -39.31 27.14 7.42
N ILE A 210 -38.17 27.61 7.95
CA ILE A 210 -38.09 28.87 8.70
C ILE A 210 -38.55 30.04 7.84
N GLN A 211 -38.15 30.09 6.57
CA GLN A 211 -38.55 31.14 5.64
C GLN A 211 -40.09 31.15 5.41
N VAL A 212 -40.72 29.98 5.32
CA VAL A 212 -42.20 29.87 5.25
C VAL A 212 -42.86 30.40 6.52
N TYR A 213 -42.33 30.10 7.71
CA TYR A 213 -42.87 30.66 8.95
C TYR A 213 -42.69 32.17 9.03
N VAL A 214 -41.52 32.70 8.66
CA VAL A 214 -41.24 34.14 8.65
C VAL A 214 -42.19 34.87 7.70
N THR A 215 -42.39 34.35 6.49
CA THR A 215 -43.33 34.94 5.53
C THR A 215 -44.77 34.91 6.04
N ARG A 216 -45.20 33.83 6.69
CA ARG A 216 -46.51 33.75 7.34
C ARG A 216 -46.66 34.76 8.46
N ILE A 217 -45.72 34.81 9.39
CA ILE A 217 -45.73 35.77 10.51
C ILE A 217 -45.79 37.20 9.97
N ASN A 218 -45.02 37.52 8.92
CA ASN A 218 -45.05 38.85 8.32
C ASN A 218 -46.42 39.16 7.72
N SER A 219 -47.05 38.20 7.04
CA SER A 219 -48.40 38.37 6.49
C SER A 219 -49.46 38.55 7.58
N GLU A 220 -49.40 37.77 8.67
CA GLU A 220 -50.30 37.88 9.82
C GLU A 220 -50.09 39.22 10.54
N THR A 221 -48.84 39.65 10.71
CA THR A 221 -48.49 40.94 11.31
C THR A 221 -49.05 42.08 10.47
N ASN A 222 -48.97 42.00 9.15
CA ASN A 222 -49.54 42.99 8.24
C ASN A 222 -51.08 43.02 8.28
N ASP A 223 -51.74 41.86 8.38
CA ASP A 223 -53.19 41.79 8.55
C ASP A 223 -53.62 42.36 9.90
N ILE A 224 -52.94 42.01 11.00
CA ILE A 224 -53.19 42.57 12.33
C ILE A 224 -52.99 44.09 12.31
N ALA A 225 -51.90 44.57 11.73
CA ALA A 225 -51.65 46.00 11.58
C ALA A 225 -52.80 46.68 10.82
N SER A 226 -53.24 46.08 9.71
CA SER A 226 -54.38 46.59 8.92
C SER A 226 -55.68 46.62 9.72
N ARG A 227 -55.98 45.57 10.49
CA ARG A 227 -57.18 45.52 11.36
C ARG A 227 -57.12 46.56 12.46
N LEU A 228 -55.98 46.71 13.14
CA LEU A 228 -55.77 47.74 14.16
C LEU A 228 -56.00 49.15 13.57
N ARG A 229 -55.42 49.43 12.40
CA ARG A 229 -55.66 50.71 11.68
C ARG A 229 -57.15 50.95 11.43
N THR A 230 -57.89 49.93 10.96
CA THR A 230 -59.33 50.09 10.72
C THR A 230 -60.12 50.38 11.99
N MET A 231 -59.74 49.79 13.13
CA MET A 231 -60.39 50.07 14.42
C MET A 231 -60.15 51.51 14.88
N PHE A 232 -58.90 52.00 14.81
CA PHE A 232 -58.59 53.39 15.15
C PHE A 232 -59.36 54.39 14.27
N ARG A 233 -59.50 54.09 12.97
CA ARG A 233 -60.26 54.93 12.02
C ARG A 233 -61.78 54.92 12.27
N GLN A 234 -62.36 53.79 12.71
CA GLN A 234 -63.80 53.69 12.98
C GLN A 234 -64.22 54.44 14.25
N ASP A 235 -63.42 54.36 15.32
CA ASP A 235 -63.79 54.90 16.64
C ASP A 235 -63.44 56.40 16.82
N LYS A 236 -62.91 57.08 15.79
CA LYS A 236 -62.35 58.46 15.88
C LYS A 236 -61.41 58.64 17.09
N ARG A 237 -60.73 57.57 17.49
CA ARG A 237 -59.76 57.60 18.59
C ARG A 237 -58.45 58.16 18.09
N ASP A 238 -57.71 58.77 19.01
CA ASP A 238 -56.38 59.28 18.73
C ASP A 238 -55.46 58.11 18.34
N ASP A 239 -54.97 58.13 17.11
CA ASP A 239 -54.11 57.09 16.55
C ASP A 239 -52.64 57.50 16.72
N PRO A 240 -51.93 56.95 17.71
CA PRO A 240 -50.56 57.36 18.01
C PRO A 240 -49.57 57.01 16.89
N VAL A 241 -49.90 56.08 15.99
CA VAL A 241 -49.05 55.73 14.84
C VAL A 241 -49.23 56.76 13.73
N THR A 242 -50.48 57.08 13.40
CA THR A 242 -50.80 58.14 12.44
C THR A 242 -50.27 59.50 12.92
N GLU A 243 -50.39 59.81 14.22
CA GLU A 243 -49.85 61.04 14.80
C GLU A 243 -48.31 61.10 14.75
N ARG A 244 -47.64 59.98 15.01
CA ARG A 244 -46.18 59.87 14.92
C ARG A 244 -45.68 60.08 13.49
N GLU A 245 -46.28 59.43 12.50
CA GLU A 245 -45.91 59.61 11.08
C GLU A 245 -46.25 61.02 10.58
N ARG A 246 -47.40 61.57 11.01
CA ARG A 246 -47.77 62.99 10.80
C ARG A 246 -46.69 63.94 11.33
N ASN A 247 -46.22 63.71 12.54
CA ASN A 247 -45.16 64.52 13.17
C ASN A 247 -43.81 64.36 12.47
N LYS A 248 -43.48 63.15 12.03
CA LYS A 248 -42.23 62.85 11.31
C LYS A 248 -42.19 63.54 9.94
N LEU A 249 -43.23 63.35 9.12
CA LEU A 249 -43.35 64.02 7.81
C LEU A 249 -43.42 65.54 7.95
N ARG A 250 -44.10 66.07 8.98
CA ARG A 250 -44.09 67.51 9.27
C ARG A 250 -42.67 68.01 9.53
N GLY A 251 -41.87 67.27 10.30
CA GLY A 251 -40.46 67.61 10.56
C GLY A 251 -39.62 67.62 9.28
N GLU A 252 -39.71 66.55 8.48
CA GLU A 252 -39.00 66.44 7.20
C GLU A 252 -39.38 67.57 6.22
N LEU A 253 -40.67 67.93 6.15
CA LEU A 253 -41.15 69.03 5.32
C LEU A 253 -40.69 70.40 5.83
N VAL A 254 -40.66 70.62 7.14
CA VAL A 254 -40.13 71.86 7.74
C VAL A 254 -38.65 72.02 7.41
N ASP A 255 -37.86 70.95 7.53
CA ASP A 255 -36.43 70.97 7.20
C ASP A 255 -36.19 71.21 5.71
N GLN A 256 -36.98 70.60 4.82
CA GLN A 256 -36.91 70.84 3.38
C GLN A 256 -37.28 72.27 3.00
N LEU A 257 -38.36 72.81 3.60
CA LEU A 257 -38.80 74.18 3.36
C LEU A 257 -37.78 75.20 3.86
N LEU A 258 -37.16 74.99 5.03
CA LEU A 258 -36.12 75.87 5.56
C LEU A 258 -34.85 75.89 4.69
N ASN A 259 -34.49 74.75 4.08
CA ASN A 259 -33.30 74.63 3.25
C ASN A 259 -33.51 75.17 1.81
N ASP A 260 -34.73 75.19 1.29
CA ASP A 260 -35.02 75.63 -0.09
C ASP A 260 -35.92 76.88 -0.14
N ARG A 261 -35.27 78.05 -0.06
CA ARG A 261 -35.93 79.37 -0.01
C ARG A 261 -36.78 79.68 -1.25
N LYS A 262 -36.49 79.07 -2.39
CA LYS A 262 -37.27 79.24 -3.63
C LYS A 262 -38.61 78.50 -3.55
N LEU A 263 -38.64 77.32 -2.94
CA LEU A 263 -39.88 76.55 -2.73
C LEU A 263 -40.84 77.27 -1.77
N LEU A 264 -40.31 77.88 -0.70
CA LEU A 264 -41.08 78.71 0.23
C LEU A 264 -41.79 79.89 -0.45
N ASP A 265 -41.06 80.66 -1.27
CA ASP A 265 -41.63 81.82 -1.97
C ASP A 265 -42.69 81.44 -3.00
N THR A 266 -42.56 80.27 -3.63
CA THR A 266 -43.56 79.76 -4.60
C THR A 266 -44.83 79.23 -3.94
N LEU A 267 -44.70 78.62 -2.75
CA LEU A 267 -45.83 78.12 -1.96
C LEU A 267 -46.59 79.26 -1.26
N ALA A 268 -45.90 80.28 -0.75
CA ALA A 268 -46.52 81.44 -0.08
C ALA A 268 -47.33 82.33 -1.05
N LYS A 269 -46.99 82.37 -2.34
CA LYS A 269 -47.70 83.16 -3.37
C LYS A 269 -48.90 82.44 -4.00
N GLY A 270 -49.20 81.21 -3.57
CA GLY A 270 -50.40 80.47 -3.97
C GLY A 270 -50.43 79.96 -5.41
N THR A 271 -49.32 80.01 -6.14
CA THR A 271 -49.29 79.81 -7.60
C THR A 271 -48.87 78.40 -8.07
N ALA A 272 -48.62 77.42 -7.19
CA ALA A 272 -48.29 76.06 -7.62
C ALA A 272 -48.99 74.98 -6.79
N ALA A 273 -49.69 74.06 -7.47
CA ALA A 273 -50.24 72.85 -6.88
C ALA A 273 -49.12 71.81 -6.69
N VAL A 274 -48.50 71.80 -5.50
CA VAL A 274 -47.47 70.81 -5.16
C VAL A 274 -48.15 69.47 -4.88
N LYS A 275 -47.75 68.43 -5.63
CA LYS A 275 -48.16 67.05 -5.35
C LYS A 275 -47.14 66.43 -4.39
N ILE A 276 -47.58 66.16 -3.16
CA ILE A 276 -46.78 65.39 -2.20
C ILE A 276 -46.95 63.91 -2.53
N GLY A 277 -45.85 63.26 -2.90
CA GLY A 277 -45.76 61.80 -3.00
C GLY A 277 -45.17 61.27 -1.69
N VAL A 278 -45.81 60.26 -1.12
CA VAL A 278 -45.31 59.56 0.07
C VAL A 278 -45.10 58.10 -0.31
N GLU A 279 -43.98 57.51 0.10
CA GLU A 279 -43.64 56.10 -0.14
C GLU A 279 -43.51 55.33 1.18
N GLY A 280 -43.73 54.02 1.13
CA GLY A 280 -43.62 53.14 2.30
C GLY A 280 -44.74 53.35 3.34
N LYS A 281 -44.41 53.19 4.63
CA LYS A 281 -45.40 53.16 5.73
C LYS A 281 -46.27 54.42 5.80
N ALA A 282 -45.71 55.59 5.53
CA ALA A 282 -46.46 56.84 5.60
C ALA A 282 -47.53 56.99 4.50
N ALA A 283 -47.40 56.25 3.38
CA ALA A 283 -48.43 56.20 2.33
C ALA A 283 -49.63 55.33 2.72
N GLU A 284 -49.44 54.36 3.61
CA GLU A 284 -50.50 53.48 4.13
C GLU A 284 -51.29 54.13 5.27
N GLU A 285 -50.61 54.93 6.10
CA GLU A 285 -51.19 55.53 7.31
C GLU A 285 -51.91 56.86 7.05
N LEU A 286 -51.39 57.73 6.17
CA LEU A 286 -51.89 59.09 5.99
C LEU A 286 -52.85 59.23 4.81
N THR A 287 -53.98 59.88 5.03
CA THR A 287 -54.94 60.18 3.95
C THR A 287 -54.50 61.40 3.14
N LYS A 288 -55.10 61.60 1.95
CA LYS A 288 -54.83 62.79 1.12
C LYS A 288 -55.18 64.10 1.85
N GLU A 289 -56.14 64.07 2.75
CA GLU A 289 -56.55 65.21 3.58
C GLU A 289 -55.52 65.49 4.68
N ASP A 290 -54.95 64.44 5.29
CA ASP A 290 -53.87 64.57 6.27
C ASP A 290 -52.61 65.19 5.67
N LEU A 291 -52.24 64.79 4.44
CA LEU A 291 -51.08 65.34 3.75
C LEU A 291 -51.21 66.85 3.48
N GLN A 292 -52.42 67.31 3.12
CA GLN A 292 -52.68 68.74 2.94
C GLN A 292 -52.64 69.49 4.28
N ALA A 293 -53.20 68.92 5.34
CA ALA A 293 -53.16 69.51 6.68
C ALA A 293 -51.72 69.63 7.20
N ILE A 294 -50.89 68.59 7.01
CA ILE A 294 -49.48 68.56 7.40
C ILE A 294 -48.67 69.63 6.66
N LEU A 295 -48.88 69.78 5.35
CA LEU A 295 -48.20 70.81 4.55
C LEU A 295 -48.56 72.21 5.04
N MET A 296 -49.85 72.46 5.31
CA MET A 296 -50.32 73.75 5.82
C MET A 296 -49.76 74.06 7.21
N ASP A 297 -49.67 73.05 8.09
CA ASP A 297 -49.05 73.19 9.41
C ASP A 297 -47.54 73.44 9.31
N ALA A 298 -46.83 72.73 8.42
CA ALA A 298 -45.41 72.97 8.16
C ALA A 298 -45.15 74.39 7.61
N LEU A 299 -45.98 74.85 6.66
CA LEU A 299 -45.93 76.22 6.12
C LEU A 299 -46.19 77.26 7.21
N LYS A 300 -47.16 77.03 8.10
CA LYS A 300 -47.41 77.92 9.26
C LYS A 300 -46.20 77.99 10.20
N ILE A 301 -45.59 76.85 10.51
CA ILE A 301 -44.41 76.80 11.41
C ILE A 301 -43.24 77.58 10.80
N VAL A 302 -42.98 77.41 9.49
CA VAL A 302 -41.88 78.10 8.82
C VAL A 302 -42.17 79.60 8.61
N THR A 303 -43.42 79.98 8.31
CA THR A 303 -43.81 81.40 8.18
C THR A 303 -43.81 82.14 9.51
N VAL A 304 -44.29 81.52 10.60
CA VAL A 304 -44.24 82.10 11.96
C VAL A 304 -42.80 82.25 12.45
N ASN A 305 -41.92 81.27 12.17
CA ASN A 305 -40.48 81.40 12.49
C ASN A 305 -39.74 82.40 11.59
N ALA A 306 -40.27 82.73 10.41
CA ALA A 306 -39.75 83.79 9.54
C ALA A 306 -40.20 85.21 9.95
N VAL A 307 -41.31 85.34 10.71
CA VAL A 307 -41.79 86.63 11.26
C VAL A 307 -41.13 86.99 12.60
N ASN A 308 -40.60 86.01 13.33
CA ASN A 308 -39.89 86.20 14.61
C ASN A 308 -38.35 86.26 14.49
N ARG A 309 -37.81 86.54 13.28
CA ARG A 309 -36.38 86.80 13.04
C ARG A 309 -36.17 88.16 12.38
#